data_AF-A0A1M3HHW2-F1
#
_entry.id   AF-A0A1M3HHW2-F1
#
_cell.length_a   1.000
_cell.length_b   1.000
_cell.length_c   1.000
_cell.angle_alpha   90.00
_cell.angle_beta   90.00
_cell.angle_gamma   90.00
#
_symmetry.space_group_name_H-M   'P 1'
#
loop_
_entity.id
_entity.type
_entity.pdbx_description
1 polymer ?
#
loop_
_entity_poly.entity_id
_entity_poly.type
_entity_poly.pdbx_seq_one_letter_code
_entity_poly.pdbx_strand_id
1 'polypeptide(L)'
;MRRYLYQNLVFLAGWIGCCISGARLYAQSPVPPKTYEGQVGYQKSQLSVIMVDLPYPSDVVESTIKDYMAQRGWKGSSTRGYKMYHNVRLEDTSSSLNDLHIKVERKTSRDKDNSTVTFLPAGPGEDPGTRPGRDALAMSRTSAFVEKMLPAIDAGVLEDKIKTQEGVTKKAQKKLGDMHDDQTDLEKKIRNTQDDLAKNNQDQMKETQNMQSSVGSDDKAVQKSHKRMSKLLDDQKDLQKKLAKYQGQLQQNRIDQEVQRLSAGKEQQSLDSLRTLRKN
;
A
#
# COMPACT_ATOMS: atom_id res chain seq x y z
N MET A 1 6.28 57.40 14.97
CA MET A 1 5.06 56.86 14.34
C MET A 1 5.08 55.34 14.42
N ARG A 2 3.94 54.74 14.80
CA ARG A 2 3.60 53.30 14.84
C ARG A 2 4.10 52.47 16.04
N ARG A 3 3.34 52.62 17.13
CA ARG A 3 3.01 51.56 18.09
C ARG A 3 1.94 50.66 17.46
N TYR A 4 2.03 49.33 17.62
CA TYR A 4 0.85 48.45 17.80
C TYR A 4 1.32 47.17 18.52
N LEU A 5 0.98 47.09 19.81
CA LEU A 5 1.12 45.90 20.65
C LEU A 5 -0.11 45.01 20.45
N TYR A 6 0.13 43.71 20.33
CA TYR A 6 -0.86 42.65 20.24
C TYR A 6 -1.66 42.51 21.54
N GLN A 7 -2.98 42.68 21.43
CA GLN A 7 -3.98 42.24 22.38
C GLN A 7 -4.79 41.15 21.67
N ASN A 8 -4.83 39.94 22.22
CA ASN A 8 -5.99 39.04 22.21
C ASN A 8 -5.62 37.72 22.89
N LEU A 9 -5.86 37.71 24.19
CA LEU A 9 -5.97 36.55 25.05
C LEU A 9 -7.48 36.32 25.27
N VAL A 10 -7.85 35.06 25.53
CA VAL A 10 -9.18 34.60 25.98
C VAL A 10 -10.17 34.30 24.85
N PHE A 11 -10.47 33.01 24.67
CA PHE A 11 -11.81 32.39 24.61
C PHE A 11 -11.72 31.04 23.89
N LEU A 12 -11.73 29.93 24.63
CA LEU A 12 -12.32 28.64 24.20
C LEU A 12 -12.14 27.60 25.31
N ALA A 13 -13.00 27.71 26.33
CA ALA A 13 -13.28 26.62 27.26
C ALA A 13 -14.79 26.36 27.18
N GLY A 14 -15.18 25.15 26.77
CA GLY A 14 -16.56 24.71 26.83
C GLY A 14 -17.04 24.04 25.54
N TRP A 15 -16.76 22.74 25.42
CA TRP A 15 -17.67 21.73 24.87
C TRP A 15 -16.93 20.39 24.84
N ILE A 16 -17.52 19.37 25.45
CA ILE A 16 -17.64 17.97 24.97
C ILE A 16 -18.34 17.24 26.13
N GLY A 17 -19.66 17.40 26.16
CA GLY A 17 -20.55 16.58 26.98
C GLY A 17 -20.94 15.33 26.19
N CYS A 18 -20.59 14.18 26.75
CA CYS A 18 -21.38 12.96 26.86
C CYS A 18 -22.56 12.77 25.87
N CYS A 19 -22.46 11.74 25.02
CA CYS A 19 -23.53 10.78 24.69
C CYS A 19 -23.05 9.85 23.56
N ILE A 20 -22.23 8.85 23.87
CA ILE A 20 -21.99 7.71 22.97
C ILE A 20 -23.04 6.65 23.33
N SER A 21 -24.22 6.76 22.75
CA SER A 21 -25.23 5.71 22.77
C SER A 21 -24.71 4.50 22.00
N GLY A 22 -24.49 3.40 22.71
CA GLY A 22 -24.03 2.13 22.15
C GLY A 22 -25.06 1.51 21.22
N ALA A 23 -24.89 1.73 19.92
CA ALA A 23 -25.53 0.90 18.91
C ALA A 23 -24.83 -0.47 18.89
N ARG A 24 -25.48 -1.48 19.47
CA ARG A 24 -25.13 -2.89 19.24
C ARG A 24 -25.39 -3.20 17.76
N LEU A 25 -24.35 -3.10 16.95
CA LEU A 25 -24.31 -3.65 15.60
C LEU A 25 -24.36 -5.18 15.74
N TYR A 26 -25.52 -5.78 15.53
CA TYR A 26 -25.62 -7.21 15.33
C TYR A 26 -24.95 -7.52 13.99
N ALA A 27 -23.73 -8.07 14.06
CA ALA A 27 -23.06 -8.64 12.90
C ALA A 27 -23.90 -9.82 12.41
N GLN A 28 -24.66 -9.61 11.33
CA GLN A 28 -25.24 -10.72 10.58
C GLN A 28 -24.09 -11.57 10.06
N SER A 29 -24.08 -12.86 10.39
CA SER A 29 -23.10 -13.80 9.86
C SER A 29 -23.15 -13.77 8.33
N PRO A 30 -22.01 -13.66 7.63
CA PRO A 30 -22.00 -13.65 6.17
C PRO A 30 -22.64 -14.95 5.67
N VAL A 31 -23.75 -14.81 4.94
CA VAL A 31 -24.41 -15.95 4.28
C VAL A 31 -23.44 -16.45 3.22
N PRO A 32 -23.09 -17.75 3.19
CA PRO A 32 -22.20 -18.27 2.17
C PRO A 32 -22.79 -17.99 0.78
N PRO A 33 -21.98 -17.55 -0.19
CA PRO A 33 -22.46 -17.26 -1.53
C PRO A 33 -23.14 -18.51 -2.11
N LYS A 34 -24.39 -18.35 -2.55
CA LYS A 34 -25.17 -19.43 -3.16
C LYS A 34 -25.19 -19.26 -4.66
N THR A 35 -25.01 -20.37 -5.36
CA THR A 35 -25.26 -20.42 -6.80
C THR A 35 -26.76 -20.36 -7.07
N TYR A 36 -27.13 -19.75 -8.20
CA TYR A 36 -28.50 -19.75 -8.69
C TYR A 36 -28.52 -19.84 -10.21
N GLU A 37 -29.62 -20.32 -10.75
CA GLU A 37 -29.82 -20.37 -12.19
C GLU A 37 -30.28 -18.99 -12.71
N GLY A 38 -29.65 -18.53 -13.78
CA GLY A 38 -30.00 -17.31 -14.49
C GLY A 38 -30.13 -17.55 -15.99
N GLN A 39 -30.49 -16.50 -16.72
CA GLN A 39 -30.48 -16.50 -18.19
C GLN A 39 -29.61 -15.36 -18.69
N VAL A 40 -28.72 -15.65 -19.64
CA VAL A 40 -27.85 -14.65 -20.28
C VAL A 40 -28.02 -14.72 -21.78
N GLY A 41 -28.07 -13.54 -22.41
CA GLY A 41 -28.05 -13.44 -23.86
C GLY A 41 -26.66 -13.77 -24.40
N TYR A 42 -26.57 -14.85 -25.20
CA TYR A 42 -25.37 -15.23 -25.93
C TYR A 42 -25.74 -15.40 -27.41
N GLN A 43 -25.14 -14.59 -28.28
CA GLN A 43 -25.36 -14.63 -29.74
C GLN A 43 -26.84 -14.68 -30.16
N LYS A 44 -27.66 -13.74 -29.65
CA LYS A 44 -29.09 -13.61 -29.93
C LYS A 44 -29.99 -14.71 -29.32
N SER A 45 -29.41 -15.73 -28.69
CA SER A 45 -30.13 -16.78 -27.96
C SER A 45 -30.07 -16.52 -26.44
N GLN A 46 -31.15 -16.83 -25.72
CA GLN A 46 -31.13 -16.82 -24.26
C GLN A 46 -30.69 -18.21 -23.76
N LEU A 47 -29.56 -18.26 -23.05
CA LEU A 47 -29.00 -19.49 -22.51
C LEU A 47 -29.18 -19.54 -21.00
N SER A 48 -29.52 -20.72 -20.47
CA SER A 48 -29.50 -20.98 -19.03
C SER A 48 -28.06 -21.06 -18.54
N VAL A 49 -27.74 -20.30 -17.49
CA VAL A 49 -26.39 -20.19 -16.92
C VAL A 49 -26.43 -20.32 -15.40
N ILE A 50 -25.33 -20.76 -14.81
CA ILE A 50 -25.15 -20.71 -13.35
C ILE A 50 -24.49 -19.39 -13.00
N MET A 51 -25.09 -18.65 -12.08
CA MET A 51 -24.54 -17.40 -11.58
C MET A 51 -24.20 -17.52 -10.10
N VAL A 52 -23.17 -16.77 -9.69
CA VAL A 52 -22.85 -16.56 -8.28
C VAL A 52 -22.46 -15.10 -8.06
N ASP A 53 -23.03 -14.50 -7.03
CA ASP A 53 -22.69 -13.17 -6.56
C ASP A 53 -21.62 -13.28 -5.47
N LEU A 54 -20.52 -12.56 -5.65
CA LEU A 54 -19.38 -12.54 -4.74
C LEU A 54 -19.14 -11.11 -4.23
N PRO A 55 -18.92 -10.93 -2.92
CA PRO A 55 -18.62 -9.64 -2.33
C PRO A 55 -17.14 -9.25 -2.50
N TYR A 56 -16.61 -9.47 -3.72
CA TYR A 56 -15.22 -9.23 -4.07
C TYR A 56 -15.11 -8.52 -5.43
N PRO A 57 -14.04 -7.73 -5.64
CA PRO A 57 -13.81 -7.04 -6.90
C PRO A 57 -13.59 -8.02 -8.05
N SER A 58 -14.16 -7.68 -9.21
CA SER A 58 -14.11 -8.52 -10.43
C SER A 58 -12.70 -8.94 -10.81
N ASP A 59 -11.74 -8.02 -10.66
CA ASP A 59 -10.38 -8.20 -11.15
C ASP A 59 -9.62 -9.25 -10.32
N VAL A 60 -9.87 -9.30 -9.01
CA VAL A 60 -9.28 -10.30 -8.09
C VAL A 60 -9.97 -11.65 -8.25
N VAL A 61 -11.29 -11.65 -8.46
CA VAL A 61 -12.03 -12.89 -8.71
C VAL A 61 -11.60 -13.53 -10.03
N GLU A 62 -11.45 -12.75 -11.11
CA GLU A 62 -10.98 -13.27 -12.40
C GLU A 62 -9.57 -13.86 -12.31
N SER A 63 -8.64 -13.15 -11.65
CA SER A 63 -7.27 -13.66 -11.47
C SER A 63 -7.25 -14.94 -10.64
N THR A 64 -8.05 -15.00 -9.58
CA THR A 64 -8.13 -16.18 -8.71
C THR A 64 -8.73 -17.39 -9.43
N ILE A 65 -9.81 -17.20 -10.20
CA ILE A 65 -10.40 -18.27 -11.01
C ILE A 65 -9.39 -18.77 -12.05
N LYS A 66 -8.66 -17.86 -12.70
CA LYS A 66 -7.61 -18.22 -13.67
C LYS A 66 -6.52 -19.07 -13.01
N ASP A 67 -6.06 -18.68 -11.82
CA ASP A 67 -5.04 -19.41 -11.09
C ASP A 67 -5.55 -20.78 -10.63
N TYR A 68 -6.79 -20.87 -10.13
CA TYR A 68 -7.44 -22.12 -9.76
C TYR A 68 -7.53 -23.10 -10.94
N MET A 69 -7.96 -22.62 -12.11
CA MET A 69 -8.04 -23.43 -13.32
C MET A 69 -6.65 -23.86 -13.81
N ALA A 70 -5.66 -22.97 -13.73
CA ALA A 70 -4.28 -23.25 -14.12
C ALA A 70 -3.63 -24.31 -13.22
N GLN A 71 -3.90 -24.28 -11.90
CA GLN A 71 -3.41 -25.30 -10.94
C GLN A 71 -3.92 -26.70 -11.28
N ARG A 72 -5.11 -26.80 -11.88
CA ARG A 72 -5.69 -28.07 -12.37
C ARG A 72 -5.26 -28.43 -13.79
N GLY A 73 -4.40 -27.61 -14.42
CA GLY A 73 -3.85 -27.87 -15.75
C GLY A 73 -4.70 -27.34 -16.92
N TRP A 74 -5.80 -26.62 -16.64
CA TRP A 74 -6.65 -26.08 -17.70
C TRP A 74 -6.16 -24.71 -18.16
N LYS A 75 -6.05 -24.54 -19.48
CA LYS A 75 -5.67 -23.27 -20.11
C LYS A 75 -6.92 -22.55 -20.60
N GLY A 76 -7.06 -21.30 -20.18
CA GLY A 76 -8.14 -20.44 -20.63
C GLY A 76 -7.82 -19.76 -21.96
N SER A 77 -8.75 -19.80 -22.91
CA SER A 77 -8.78 -18.93 -24.08
C SER A 77 -9.82 -17.83 -23.88
N SER A 78 -9.64 -16.67 -24.51
CA SER A 78 -10.58 -15.55 -24.39
C SER A 78 -11.43 -15.49 -25.64
N THR A 79 -12.75 -15.56 -25.54
CA THR A 79 -13.66 -15.55 -26.69
C THR A 79 -14.93 -14.78 -26.33
N ARG A 80 -15.22 -13.71 -27.09
CA ARG A 80 -16.45 -12.90 -26.97
C ARG A 80 -16.74 -12.38 -25.55
N GLY A 81 -15.70 -12.02 -24.80
CA GLY A 81 -15.82 -11.54 -23.42
C GLY A 81 -15.99 -12.64 -22.36
N TYR A 82 -15.89 -13.91 -22.75
CA TYR A 82 -15.81 -15.06 -21.85
C TYR A 82 -14.39 -15.62 -21.84
N LYS A 83 -13.99 -16.20 -20.71
CA LYS A 83 -12.85 -17.10 -20.60
C LYS A 83 -13.36 -18.52 -20.79
N MET A 84 -12.97 -19.14 -21.89
CA MET A 84 -13.33 -20.51 -22.22
C MET A 84 -12.21 -21.44 -21.75
N TYR A 85 -12.59 -22.48 -21.01
CA TYR A 85 -11.69 -23.55 -20.58
C TYR A 85 -12.19 -24.85 -21.23
N HIS A 86 -11.33 -25.48 -22.03
CA HIS A 86 -11.67 -26.71 -22.72
C HIS A 86 -11.47 -27.95 -21.85
N ASN A 87 -12.29 -28.97 -22.07
CA ASN A 87 -12.17 -30.29 -21.45
C ASN A 87 -12.08 -30.22 -19.90
N VAL A 88 -12.91 -29.36 -19.30
CA VAL A 88 -13.02 -29.23 -17.85
C VAL A 88 -13.78 -30.43 -17.31
N ARG A 89 -13.20 -31.03 -16.27
CA ARG A 89 -13.84 -32.10 -15.53
C ARG A 89 -14.66 -31.49 -14.39
N LEU A 90 -15.98 -31.45 -14.57
CA LEU A 90 -16.91 -30.85 -13.60
C LEU A 90 -17.08 -31.72 -12.34
N GLU A 91 -16.88 -33.03 -12.46
CA GLU A 91 -17.03 -33.98 -11.35
C GLU A 91 -15.88 -35.00 -11.36
N ASP A 92 -15.28 -35.24 -10.19
CA ASP A 92 -14.10 -36.09 -10.03
C ASP A 92 -14.37 -37.57 -10.38
N THR A 93 -15.64 -37.99 -10.34
CA THR A 93 -16.10 -39.36 -10.61
C THR A 93 -16.57 -39.57 -12.05
N SER A 94 -17.00 -38.51 -12.74
CA SER A 94 -17.55 -38.63 -14.10
C SER A 94 -16.44 -38.61 -15.16
N SER A 95 -16.65 -39.33 -16.26
CA SER A 95 -15.81 -39.28 -17.47
C SER A 95 -16.25 -38.18 -18.46
N SER A 96 -17.31 -37.43 -18.13
CA SER A 96 -17.83 -36.39 -19.02
C SER A 96 -16.96 -35.14 -18.95
N LEU A 97 -16.31 -34.83 -20.06
CA LEU A 97 -15.62 -33.56 -20.29
C LEU A 97 -16.65 -32.52 -20.77
N ASN A 98 -16.50 -31.28 -20.32
CA ASN A 98 -17.33 -30.16 -20.76
C ASN A 98 -16.43 -28.94 -20.99
N ASP A 99 -16.83 -28.08 -21.92
CA ASP A 99 -16.20 -26.79 -22.11
C ASP A 99 -16.90 -25.75 -21.23
N LEU A 100 -16.14 -25.00 -20.43
CA LEU A 100 -16.68 -24.06 -19.46
C LEU A 100 -16.38 -22.63 -19.90
N HIS A 101 -17.43 -21.85 -20.15
CA HIS A 101 -17.35 -20.43 -20.44
C HIS A 101 -17.61 -19.64 -19.17
N ILE A 102 -16.64 -18.86 -18.72
CA ILE A 102 -16.69 -18.08 -17.50
C ILE A 102 -16.64 -16.61 -17.84
N LYS A 103 -17.54 -15.82 -17.26
CA LYS A 103 -17.52 -14.37 -17.34
C LYS A 103 -17.60 -13.80 -15.95
N VAL A 104 -16.69 -12.89 -15.63
CA VAL A 104 -16.70 -12.15 -14.36
C VAL A 104 -17.10 -10.72 -14.69
N GLU A 105 -18.20 -10.26 -14.11
CA GLU A 105 -18.67 -8.88 -14.28
C GLU A 105 -18.81 -8.20 -12.93
N ARG A 106 -18.76 -6.87 -12.93
CA ARG A 106 -19.15 -6.08 -11.76
C ARG A 106 -20.67 -6.12 -11.64
N LYS A 107 -21.19 -6.27 -10.43
CA LYS A 107 -22.64 -6.36 -10.19
C LYS A 107 -23.39 -5.13 -10.71
N THR A 108 -22.78 -3.96 -10.56
CA THR A 108 -23.18 -2.73 -11.24
C THR A 108 -21.95 -1.96 -11.67
N SER A 109 -22.05 -1.18 -12.74
CA SER A 109 -20.94 -0.36 -13.24
C SER A 109 -20.34 0.58 -12.18
N ARG A 110 -21.14 0.96 -11.17
CA ARG A 110 -20.71 1.81 -10.04
C ARG A 110 -20.10 1.05 -8.87
N ASP A 111 -20.37 -0.25 -8.75
CA ASP A 111 -19.96 -1.05 -7.61
C ASP A 111 -18.76 -1.90 -8.01
N LYS A 112 -17.59 -1.50 -7.50
CA LYS A 112 -16.32 -2.15 -7.81
C LYS A 112 -16.02 -3.29 -6.84
N ASP A 113 -16.75 -3.38 -5.74
CA ASP A 113 -16.46 -4.29 -4.64
C ASP A 113 -17.30 -5.56 -4.71
N ASN A 114 -18.35 -5.57 -5.54
CA ASN A 114 -19.19 -6.74 -5.78
C ASN A 114 -19.10 -7.21 -7.24
N SER A 115 -18.98 -8.52 -7.42
CA SER A 115 -18.93 -9.16 -8.73
C SER A 115 -19.98 -10.26 -8.87
N THR A 116 -20.41 -10.48 -10.11
CA THR A 116 -21.25 -11.59 -10.51
C THR A 116 -20.47 -12.45 -11.49
N VAL A 117 -20.28 -13.72 -11.16
CA VAL A 117 -19.61 -14.68 -12.03
C VAL A 117 -20.66 -15.54 -12.71
N THR A 118 -20.62 -15.55 -14.03
CA THR A 118 -21.48 -16.36 -14.90
C THR A 118 -20.70 -17.56 -15.42
N PHE A 119 -21.28 -18.74 -15.25
CA PHE A 119 -20.77 -20.02 -15.74
C PHE A 119 -21.75 -20.58 -16.77
N LEU A 120 -21.25 -20.82 -17.97
CA LEU A 120 -21.99 -21.39 -19.08
C LEU A 120 -21.30 -22.71 -19.49
N PRO A 121 -21.87 -23.87 -19.13
CA PRO A 121 -21.36 -25.16 -19.58
C PRO A 121 -21.80 -25.45 -21.02
N ALA A 122 -20.87 -25.97 -21.82
CA ALA A 122 -21.08 -26.45 -23.18
C ALA A 122 -20.50 -27.86 -23.35
N GLY A 123 -20.99 -28.64 -24.30
CA GLY A 123 -20.36 -29.90 -24.68
C GLY A 123 -18.95 -29.67 -25.22
N PRO A 124 -18.07 -30.69 -25.24
CA PRO A 124 -16.72 -30.57 -25.80
C PRO A 124 -16.75 -30.07 -27.25
N GLY A 125 -16.16 -28.91 -27.52
CA GLY A 125 -16.12 -28.32 -28.86
C GLY A 125 -17.47 -27.80 -29.40
N GLU A 126 -18.50 -27.73 -28.55
CA GLU A 126 -19.82 -27.20 -28.92
C GLU A 126 -19.86 -25.67 -28.81
N ASP A 127 -20.47 -24.98 -29.79
CA ASP A 127 -20.79 -23.55 -29.64
C ASP A 127 -22.11 -23.40 -28.85
N PRO A 128 -22.06 -22.84 -27.63
CA PRO A 128 -23.26 -22.70 -26.80
C PRO A 128 -24.34 -21.83 -27.44
N GLY A 129 -24.01 -20.95 -28.40
CA GLY A 129 -24.99 -20.11 -29.11
C GLY A 129 -25.90 -20.88 -30.06
N THR A 130 -25.50 -22.08 -30.46
CA THR A 130 -26.23 -22.91 -31.45
C THR A 130 -27.14 -23.95 -30.81
N ARG A 131 -27.09 -24.12 -29.48
CA ARG A 131 -27.80 -25.18 -28.79
C ARG A 131 -29.26 -24.80 -28.47
N PRO A 132 -30.25 -25.56 -28.93
CA PRO A 132 -31.63 -25.39 -28.48
C PRO A 132 -31.84 -26.12 -27.14
N GLY A 133 -31.90 -25.37 -26.03
CA GLY A 133 -32.45 -25.86 -24.77
C GLY A 133 -31.49 -26.05 -23.59
N ARG A 134 -32.08 -26.38 -22.44
CA ARG A 134 -31.44 -26.53 -21.12
C ARG A 134 -30.89 -27.94 -20.94
N ASP A 135 -29.64 -28.05 -20.53
CA ASP A 135 -28.99 -29.31 -20.11
C ASP A 135 -28.93 -29.29 -18.59
N ALA A 136 -29.95 -29.89 -17.99
CA ALA A 136 -30.09 -29.92 -16.54
C ALA A 136 -28.92 -30.65 -15.85
N LEU A 137 -28.31 -31.65 -16.51
CA LEU A 137 -27.22 -32.43 -15.94
C LEU A 137 -25.91 -31.63 -15.92
N ALA A 138 -25.57 -30.97 -17.02
CA ALA A 138 -24.39 -30.09 -17.07
C ALA A 138 -24.53 -28.91 -16.10
N MET A 139 -25.73 -28.34 -15.96
CA MET A 139 -26.02 -27.26 -15.03
C MET A 139 -25.87 -27.69 -13.56
N SER A 140 -26.41 -28.85 -13.19
CA SER A 140 -26.29 -29.41 -11.83
C SER A 140 -24.82 -29.70 -11.47
N ARG A 141 -24.06 -30.33 -12.39
CA ARG A 141 -22.63 -30.58 -12.21
C ARG A 141 -21.82 -29.29 -12.10
N THR A 142 -22.17 -28.28 -12.90
CA THR A 142 -21.53 -26.96 -12.83
C THR A 142 -21.79 -26.28 -11.48
N SER A 143 -23.02 -26.36 -10.94
CA SER A 143 -23.31 -25.83 -9.60
C SER A 143 -22.42 -26.48 -8.54
N ALA A 144 -22.35 -27.82 -8.51
CA ALA A 144 -21.51 -28.54 -7.56
C ALA A 144 -20.00 -28.22 -7.74
N PHE A 145 -19.55 -28.04 -8.99
CA PHE A 145 -18.19 -27.61 -9.28
C PHE A 145 -17.89 -26.21 -8.74
N VAL A 146 -18.80 -25.26 -8.95
CA VAL A 146 -18.67 -23.88 -8.47
C VAL A 146 -18.64 -23.87 -6.94
N GLU A 147 -19.54 -24.60 -6.27
CA GLU A 147 -19.56 -24.72 -4.81
C GLU A 147 -18.23 -25.23 -4.24
N LYS A 148 -17.58 -26.20 -4.91
CA LYS A 148 -16.23 -26.67 -4.54
C LYS A 148 -15.13 -25.63 -4.78
N MET A 149 -15.33 -24.73 -5.74
CA MET A 149 -14.37 -23.68 -6.10
C MET A 149 -14.47 -22.46 -5.18
N LEU A 150 -15.63 -22.16 -4.60
CA LEU A 150 -15.85 -20.99 -3.74
C LEU A 150 -14.80 -20.84 -2.62
N PRO A 151 -14.46 -21.90 -1.84
CA PRO A 151 -13.43 -21.78 -0.83
C PRO A 151 -12.04 -21.41 -1.39
N ALA A 152 -11.72 -21.89 -2.60
CA ALA A 152 -10.46 -21.54 -3.26
C ALA A 152 -10.45 -20.08 -3.74
N ILE A 153 -11.62 -19.54 -4.13
CA ILE A 153 -11.77 -18.13 -4.45
C ILE A 153 -11.54 -17.27 -3.20
N ASP A 154 -12.18 -17.61 -2.08
CA ASP A 154 -12.01 -16.89 -0.81
C ASP A 154 -10.55 -16.88 -0.37
N ALA A 155 -9.88 -18.03 -0.47
CA ALA A 155 -8.46 -18.17 -0.16
C ALA A 155 -7.59 -17.31 -1.11
N GLY A 156 -7.85 -17.32 -2.42
CA GLY A 156 -7.08 -16.53 -3.37
C GLY A 156 -7.27 -15.01 -3.20
N VAL A 157 -8.49 -14.57 -2.87
CA VAL A 157 -8.77 -13.17 -2.51
C VAL A 157 -8.00 -12.78 -1.25
N LEU A 158 -7.95 -13.66 -0.25
CA LEU A 158 -7.17 -13.42 0.97
C LEU A 158 -5.67 -13.34 0.67
N GLU A 159 -5.14 -14.21 -0.19
CA GLU A 159 -3.75 -14.15 -0.65
C GLU A 159 -3.42 -12.84 -1.38
N ASP A 160 -4.32 -12.36 -2.24
CA ASP A 160 -4.13 -11.08 -2.94
C ASP A 160 -4.09 -9.89 -1.96
N LYS A 161 -4.96 -9.89 -0.95
CA LYS A 161 -4.93 -8.90 0.14
C LYS A 161 -3.63 -8.97 0.93
N ILE A 162 -3.16 -10.18 1.26
CA ILE A 162 -1.87 -10.39 1.95
C ILE A 162 -0.73 -9.83 1.09
N LYS A 163 -0.65 -10.20 -0.19
CA LYS A 163 0.40 -9.71 -1.11
C LYS A 163 0.39 -8.19 -1.24
N THR A 164 -0.79 -7.59 -1.37
CA THR A 164 -0.94 -6.14 -1.44
C THR A 164 -0.43 -5.48 -0.16
N GLN A 165 -0.84 -6.00 1.00
CA GLN A 165 -0.42 -5.47 2.30
C GLN A 165 1.09 -5.67 2.55
N GLU A 166 1.66 -6.82 2.18
CA GLU A 166 3.11 -7.08 2.22
C GLU A 166 3.88 -6.07 1.37
N GLY A 167 3.36 -5.72 0.18
CA GLY A 167 3.93 -4.69 -0.68
C GLY A 167 3.94 -3.31 -0.03
N VAL A 168 2.87 -2.95 0.68
CA VAL A 168 2.79 -1.69 1.45
C VAL A 168 3.81 -1.69 2.59
N THR A 169 3.83 -2.75 3.41
CA THR A 169 4.76 -2.88 4.54
C THR A 169 6.22 -2.85 4.09
N LYS A 170 6.56 -3.51 2.98
CA LYS A 170 7.92 -3.50 2.42
C LYS A 170 8.35 -2.09 1.99
N LYS A 171 7.44 -1.30 1.39
CA LYS A 171 7.72 0.11 1.04
C LYS A 171 7.94 0.96 2.29
N ALA A 172 7.12 0.77 3.32
CA ALA A 172 7.28 1.48 4.60
C ALA A 172 8.62 1.15 5.28
N GLN A 173 9.02 -0.13 5.29
CA GLN A 173 10.32 -0.56 5.81
C GLN A 173 11.48 0.05 5.02
N LYS A 174 11.40 0.09 3.69
CA LYS A 174 12.42 0.73 2.85
C LYS A 174 12.59 2.21 3.21
N LYS A 175 11.48 2.94 3.32
CA LYS A 175 11.50 4.37 3.69
C LYS A 175 12.12 4.61 5.07
N LEU A 176 11.90 3.70 6.04
CA LEU A 176 12.59 3.75 7.34
C LEU A 176 14.10 3.55 7.21
N GLY A 177 14.54 2.64 6.32
CA GLY A 177 15.95 2.45 6.01
C GLY A 177 16.59 3.73 5.44
N ASP A 178 15.96 4.32 4.41
CA ASP A 178 16.44 5.56 3.78
C ASP A 178 16.56 6.70 4.82
N MET A 179 15.58 6.82 5.74
CA MET A 179 15.62 7.82 6.81
C MET A 179 16.76 7.59 7.83
N HIS A 180 17.11 6.33 8.09
CA HIS A 180 18.22 5.98 8.98
C HIS A 180 19.58 6.29 8.34
N ASP A 181 19.71 6.09 7.04
CA ASP A 181 20.91 6.47 6.29
C ASP A 181 21.09 7.99 6.30
N ASP A 182 20.01 8.74 6.06
CA ASP A 182 19.99 10.20 6.20
C ASP A 182 20.41 10.66 7.60
N GLN A 183 19.94 9.97 8.65
CA GLN A 183 20.35 10.25 10.03
C GLN A 183 21.86 10.10 10.20
N THR A 184 22.41 8.99 9.71
CA THR A 184 23.84 8.68 9.81
C THR A 184 24.70 9.74 9.11
N ASP A 185 24.24 10.20 7.94
CA ASP A 185 24.94 11.25 7.18
C ASP A 185 24.83 12.63 7.84
N LEU A 186 23.69 12.96 8.44
CA LEU A 186 23.53 14.17 9.24
C LEU A 186 24.45 14.16 10.47
N GLU A 187 24.55 13.03 11.17
CA GLU A 187 25.45 12.88 12.31
C GLU A 187 26.92 13.07 11.93
N LYS A 188 27.35 12.51 10.78
CA LYS A 188 28.70 12.76 10.23
C LYS A 188 28.93 14.25 9.91
N LYS A 189 27.96 14.90 9.25
CA LYS A 189 28.05 16.34 8.92
C LYS A 189 28.14 17.21 10.17
N ILE A 190 27.39 16.87 11.22
CA ILE A 190 27.46 17.54 12.51
C ILE A 190 28.86 17.40 13.11
N ARG A 191 29.42 16.18 13.17
CA ARG A 191 30.78 15.94 13.69
C ARG A 191 31.83 16.72 12.92
N ASN A 192 31.85 16.62 11.59
CA ASN A 192 32.80 17.37 10.77
C ASN A 192 32.70 18.89 10.98
N THR A 193 31.47 19.43 11.10
CA THR A 193 31.26 20.86 11.36
C THR A 193 31.73 21.26 12.76
N GLN A 194 31.61 20.37 13.76
CA GLN A 194 32.14 20.59 15.11
C GLN A 194 33.67 20.60 15.13
N ASP A 195 34.31 19.70 14.38
CA ASP A 195 35.76 19.65 14.24
C ASP A 195 36.30 20.90 13.52
N ASP A 196 35.61 21.34 12.46
CA ASP A 196 35.94 22.60 11.77
C ASP A 196 35.81 23.82 12.68
N LEU A 197 34.79 23.86 13.55
CA LEU A 197 34.64 24.91 14.56
C LEU A 197 35.78 24.89 15.58
N ALA A 198 36.17 23.70 16.05
CA ALA A 198 37.28 23.56 16.99
C ALA A 198 38.60 24.06 16.37
N LYS A 199 38.85 23.70 15.11
CA LYS A 199 40.02 24.17 14.36
C LYS A 199 39.98 25.68 14.12
N ASN A 200 38.84 26.24 13.71
CA ASN A 200 38.68 27.67 13.52
C ASN A 200 38.95 28.44 14.83
N ASN A 201 38.45 27.95 15.97
CA ASN A 201 38.73 28.55 17.28
C ASN A 201 40.23 28.52 17.62
N GLN A 202 40.94 27.42 17.32
CA GLN A 202 42.39 27.35 17.50
C GLN A 202 43.14 28.36 16.61
N ASP A 203 42.69 28.54 15.37
CA ASP A 203 43.28 29.51 14.45
C ASP A 203 43.01 30.95 14.91
N GLN A 204 41.83 31.25 15.47
CA GLN A 204 41.55 32.54 16.11
C GLN A 204 42.47 32.79 17.32
N MET A 205 42.71 31.78 18.16
CA MET A 205 43.63 31.91 19.30
C MET A 205 45.06 32.22 18.84
N LYS A 206 45.57 31.48 17.83
CA LYS A 206 46.90 31.74 17.25
C LYS A 206 47.00 33.14 16.65
N GLU A 207 45.97 33.57 15.92
CA GLU A 207 45.98 34.91 15.31
C GLU A 207 45.89 36.02 16.36
N THR A 208 45.16 35.79 17.45
CA THR A 208 45.12 36.71 18.61
C THR A 208 46.50 36.84 19.26
N GLN A 209 47.21 35.73 19.45
CA GLN A 209 48.57 35.74 19.98
C GLN A 209 49.55 36.44 19.02
N ASN A 210 49.43 36.20 17.71
CA ASN A 210 50.23 36.89 16.69
C ASN A 210 50.01 38.40 16.77
N MET A 211 48.75 38.86 16.82
CA MET A 211 48.42 40.29 16.97
C MET A 211 49.04 40.90 18.22
N GLN A 212 48.95 40.23 19.38
CA GLN A 212 49.55 40.67 20.64
C GLN A 212 51.08 40.76 20.56
N SER A 213 51.73 39.80 19.92
CA SER A 213 53.20 39.82 19.75
C SER A 213 53.69 40.86 18.73
N SER A 214 52.82 41.29 17.82
CA SER A 214 53.13 42.28 16.77
C SER A 214 52.85 43.73 17.17
N VAL A 215 52.49 44.00 18.44
CA VAL A 215 52.30 45.35 18.98
C VAL A 215 53.65 46.08 18.95
N GLY A 216 53.91 46.83 17.86
CA GLY A 216 55.18 47.49 17.55
C GLY A 216 55.72 47.22 16.13
N SER A 217 55.05 46.38 15.33
CA SER A 217 55.39 46.07 13.92
C SER A 217 54.74 47.03 12.92
N ASP A 218 55.20 47.05 11.66
CA ASP A 218 54.66 47.87 10.56
C ASP A 218 53.11 47.74 10.40
N ASP A 219 52.42 48.86 10.14
CA ASP A 219 50.95 48.95 9.98
C ASP A 219 50.36 47.92 9.00
N LYS A 220 51.11 47.56 7.95
CA LYS A 220 50.67 46.58 6.95
C LYS A 220 50.52 45.17 7.55
N ALA A 221 51.36 44.81 8.51
CA ALA A 221 51.31 43.50 9.18
C ALA A 221 50.06 43.42 10.07
N VAL A 222 49.80 44.46 10.86
CA VAL A 222 48.62 44.58 11.72
C VAL A 222 47.33 44.51 10.89
N GLN A 223 47.26 45.25 9.77
CA GLN A 223 46.10 45.23 8.88
C GLN A 223 45.84 43.83 8.27
N LYS A 224 46.90 43.08 7.94
CA LYS A 224 46.78 41.72 7.42
C LYS A 224 46.22 40.77 8.48
N SER A 225 46.68 40.88 9.72
CA SER A 225 46.17 40.05 10.83
C SER A 225 44.70 40.36 11.14
N HIS A 226 44.29 41.64 11.14
CA HIS A 226 42.89 42.01 11.26
C HIS A 226 42.01 41.42 10.15
N LYS A 227 42.47 41.43 8.89
CA LYS A 227 41.75 40.80 7.77
C LYS A 227 41.58 39.30 7.96
N ARG A 228 42.61 38.61 8.44
CA ARG A 228 42.56 37.17 8.75
C ARG A 228 41.59 36.89 9.89
N MET A 229 41.66 37.66 10.97
CA MET A 229 40.73 37.56 12.10
C MET A 229 39.28 37.77 11.66
N SER A 230 39.00 38.80 10.86
CA SER A 230 37.66 39.04 10.32
C SER A 230 37.14 37.84 9.52
N LYS A 231 37.98 37.25 8.66
CA LYS A 231 37.62 36.07 7.89
C LYS A 231 37.30 34.87 8.79
N LEU A 232 38.11 34.64 9.83
CA LEU A 232 37.88 33.55 10.77
C LEU A 232 36.55 33.68 11.51
N LEU A 233 36.17 34.90 11.90
CA LEU A 233 34.88 35.20 12.53
C LEU A 233 33.70 34.98 11.56
N ASP A 234 33.84 35.37 10.30
CA ASP A 234 32.84 35.10 9.26
C ASP A 234 32.68 33.58 9.04
N ASP A 235 33.80 32.86 8.92
CA ASP A 235 33.83 31.40 8.80
C ASP A 235 33.17 30.73 10.03
N GLN A 236 33.42 31.23 11.25
CA GLN A 236 32.80 30.74 12.48
C GLN A 236 31.28 30.88 12.45
N LYS A 237 30.78 32.05 12.02
CA LYS A 237 29.34 32.31 11.89
C LYS A 237 28.69 31.38 10.88
N ASP A 238 29.35 31.13 9.75
CA ASP A 238 28.86 30.22 8.73
C ASP A 238 28.84 28.76 9.19
N LEU A 239 29.89 28.32 9.90
CA LEU A 239 29.94 27.00 10.52
C LEU A 239 28.86 26.82 11.59
N GLN A 240 28.63 27.81 12.45
CA GLN A 240 27.54 27.78 13.44
C GLN A 240 26.17 27.68 12.76
N LYS A 241 25.95 28.43 11.68
CA LYS A 241 24.71 28.36 10.89
C LYS A 241 24.51 26.97 10.26
N LYS A 242 25.56 26.35 9.73
CA LYS A 242 25.52 24.98 9.21
C LYS A 242 25.21 23.97 10.32
N LEU A 243 25.84 24.10 11.48
CA LEU A 243 25.62 23.23 12.63
C LEU A 243 24.16 23.26 13.08
N ALA A 244 23.60 24.47 13.27
CA ALA A 244 22.20 24.65 13.65
C ALA A 244 21.25 24.03 12.61
N LYS A 245 21.55 24.22 11.31
CA LYS A 245 20.78 23.61 10.22
C LYS A 245 20.80 22.08 10.28
N TYR A 246 21.97 21.46 10.41
CA TYR A 246 22.09 20.01 10.45
C TYR A 246 21.45 19.41 11.70
N GLN A 247 21.56 20.07 12.86
CA GLN A 247 20.88 19.67 14.08
C GLN A 247 19.35 19.72 13.94
N GLY A 248 18.82 20.79 13.32
CA GLY A 248 17.38 20.89 13.03
C GLY A 248 16.90 19.80 12.08
N GLN A 249 17.67 19.51 11.01
CA GLN A 249 17.37 18.42 10.09
C GLN A 249 17.41 17.05 10.79
N LEU A 250 18.36 16.82 11.69
CA LEU A 250 18.47 15.58 12.47
C LEU A 250 17.26 15.39 13.39
N GLN A 251 16.82 16.45 14.07
CA GLN A 251 15.63 16.40 14.93
C GLN A 251 14.38 16.09 14.11
N GLN A 252 14.19 16.76 12.97
CA GLN A 252 13.05 16.49 12.10
C GLN A 252 13.07 15.06 11.58
N ASN A 253 14.23 14.57 11.13
CA ASN A 253 14.38 13.20 10.66
C ASN A 253 14.03 12.16 11.75
N ARG A 254 14.40 12.40 13.02
CA ARG A 254 13.99 11.54 14.15
C ARG A 254 12.48 11.51 14.35
N ILE A 255 11.82 12.67 14.28
CA ILE A 255 10.35 12.76 14.36
C ILE A 255 9.71 11.98 13.21
N ASP A 256 10.21 12.18 11.98
CA ASP A 256 9.70 11.51 10.80
C ASP A 256 9.87 9.99 10.89
N GLN A 257 11.00 9.52 11.43
CA GLN A 257 11.23 8.10 11.72
C GLN A 257 10.21 7.55 12.71
N GLU A 258 9.90 8.26 13.80
CA GLU A 258 8.91 7.82 14.78
C GLU A 258 7.52 7.71 14.17
N VAL A 259 7.10 8.72 13.42
CA VAL A 259 5.81 8.72 12.70
C VAL A 259 5.76 7.54 11.72
N GLN A 260 6.84 7.29 10.99
CA GLN A 260 6.92 6.22 10.01
C GLN A 260 6.98 4.83 10.68
N ARG A 261 7.58 4.69 11.87
CA ARG A 261 7.56 3.45 12.66
C ARG A 261 6.15 3.12 13.16
N LEU A 262 5.41 4.14 13.61
CA LEU A 262 4.03 3.96 14.05
C LEU A 262 3.11 3.55 12.90
N SER A 263 3.26 4.14 11.72
CA SER A 263 2.48 3.74 10.55
C SER A 263 2.82 2.34 10.07
N ALA A 264 4.12 2.02 9.96
CA ALA A 264 4.59 0.67 9.60
C ALA A 264 4.11 -0.39 10.61
N GLY A 265 4.07 -0.05 11.91
CA GLY A 265 3.55 -0.93 12.95
C GLY A 265 2.06 -1.27 12.76
N LYS A 266 1.23 -0.28 12.41
CA LYS A 266 -0.19 -0.51 12.10
C LYS A 266 -0.37 -1.39 10.86
N GLU A 267 0.43 -1.15 9.82
CA GLU A 267 0.41 -1.96 8.60
C GLU A 267 0.83 -3.41 8.88
N GLN A 268 1.84 -3.61 9.73
CA GLN A 268 2.29 -4.94 10.14
C GLN A 268 1.21 -5.67 10.94
N GLN A 269 0.53 -4.99 11.88
CA GLN A 269 -0.59 -5.56 12.63
C GLN A 269 -1.74 -6.00 11.71
N SER A 270 -2.07 -5.17 10.71
CA SER A 270 -3.05 -5.51 9.68
C SER A 270 -2.64 -6.78 8.92
N LEU A 271 -1.38 -6.84 8.46
CA LEU A 271 -0.84 -8.01 7.76
C LEU A 271 -0.90 -9.28 8.62
N ASP A 272 -0.52 -9.19 9.89
CA ASP A 272 -0.52 -10.32 10.81
C ASP A 272 -1.95 -10.81 11.09
N SER A 273 -2.94 -9.92 11.14
CA SER A 273 -4.34 -10.30 11.23
C SER A 273 -4.82 -11.08 10.00
N LEU A 274 -4.44 -10.65 8.79
CA LEU A 274 -4.76 -11.35 7.54
C LEU A 274 -4.10 -12.72 7.46
N ARG A 275 -2.83 -12.82 7.90
CA ARG A 275 -2.10 -14.09 7.98
C ARG A 275 -2.70 -15.03 9.02
N THR A 276 -3.27 -14.50 10.09
CA THR A 276 -3.99 -15.30 11.09
C THR A 276 -5.29 -15.84 10.51
N LEU A 277 -6.04 -15.01 9.78
CA LEU A 277 -7.25 -15.45 9.07
C LEU A 277 -6.97 -16.57 8.06
N ARG A 278 -5.82 -16.56 7.40
CA ARG A 278 -5.41 -17.61 6.46
C ARG A 278 -5.20 -18.98 7.13
N LYS A 279 -4.79 -19.00 8.39
CA LYS A 279 -4.48 -20.25 9.12
C LYS A 279 -5.71 -20.96 9.65
N ASN A 280 -6.83 -20.23 9.76
CA ASN A 280 -8.12 -20.73 10.26
C ASN A 280 -8.99 -21.16 9.09
#